data_AF-A0A3B9DUT1-F1
#
_entry.id   AF-A0A3B9DUT1-F1
#
_cell.length_a   1.000
_cell.length_b   1.000
_cell.length_c   1.000
_cell.angle_alpha   90.00
_cell.angle_beta   90.00
_cell.angle_gamma   90.00
#
_symmetry.space_group_name_H-M   'P 1'
#
loop_
_entity.id
_entity.type
_entity.pdbx_description
1 polymer ?
#
loop_
_entity_poly.entity_id
_entity_poly.type
_entity_poly.pdbx_seq_one_letter_code
_entity_poly.pdbx_strand_id
1 'polypeptide(L)'
;MKNDHPAGPLDFDVSRREMLKQAGLVSVGLAVTPVPGWPANWFKQEVTVVPFTDMANYRGASRMAQDLRELTSWLTPTEDFFSIGHYGTPEVDASAYRLQVTGLVERPITLTLDELKARPK
;
A
#
# COMPACT_ATOMS: atom_id res chain seq x y z
N MET A 1 -26.52 49.30 -57.81
CA MET A 1 -25.35 48.49 -58.19
C MET A 1 -24.87 47.77 -56.94
N LYS A 2 -24.94 46.43 -56.99
CA LYS A 2 -24.40 45.42 -56.07
C LYS A 2 -24.77 45.45 -54.58
N ASN A 3 -25.53 44.42 -54.21
CA ASN A 3 -25.68 43.80 -52.90
C ASN A 3 -24.38 43.07 -52.49
N ASP A 4 -24.44 42.46 -51.29
CA ASP A 4 -23.66 41.29 -50.79
C ASP A 4 -22.61 41.66 -49.72
N HIS A 5 -22.52 41.05 -48.51
CA HIS A 5 -23.21 39.98 -47.78
C HIS A 5 -22.79 40.07 -46.27
N PRO A 6 -23.49 39.41 -45.33
CA PRO A 6 -23.30 39.56 -43.87
C PRO A 6 -22.16 38.71 -43.29
N ALA A 7 -21.49 39.20 -42.24
CA ALA A 7 -20.58 38.42 -41.41
C ALA A 7 -21.38 37.49 -40.47
N GLY A 8 -21.58 36.23 -40.87
CA GLY A 8 -22.05 35.16 -39.98
C GLY A 8 -20.91 34.61 -39.09
N PRO A 9 -21.23 33.92 -37.99
CA PRO A 9 -20.21 33.35 -37.10
C PRO A 9 -19.47 32.22 -37.81
N LEU A 10 -18.18 32.06 -37.51
CA LEU A 10 -17.30 31.06 -38.12
C LEU A 10 -17.90 29.64 -38.01
N ASP A 11 -18.21 29.04 -39.15
CA ASP A 11 -18.74 27.68 -39.26
C ASP A 11 -17.57 26.68 -39.21
N PHE A 12 -17.47 25.91 -38.13
CA PHE A 12 -16.50 24.82 -38.00
C PHE A 12 -17.21 23.50 -38.25
N ASP A 13 -17.25 23.05 -39.51
CA ASP A 13 -17.87 21.78 -39.93
C ASP A 13 -16.99 20.57 -39.54
N VAL A 14 -16.75 20.40 -38.24
CA VAL A 14 -15.98 19.30 -37.66
C VAL A 14 -16.81 18.64 -36.57
N SER A 15 -17.13 17.36 -36.74
CA SER A 15 -17.92 16.63 -35.75
C SER A 15 -17.17 16.51 -34.41
N ARG A 16 -17.89 16.43 -33.28
CA ARG A 16 -17.29 16.23 -31.95
C ARG A 16 -16.35 15.01 -31.89
N ARG A 17 -16.70 13.93 -32.61
CA ARG A 17 -15.87 12.72 -32.71
C ARG A 17 -14.56 13.01 -33.43
N GLU A 18 -14.63 13.79 -34.50
CA GLU A 18 -13.46 14.14 -35.28
C GLU A 18 -12.56 15.12 -34.52
N MET A 19 -13.17 16.05 -33.80
CA MET A 19 -12.45 16.92 -32.86
C MET A 19 -11.76 16.10 -31.76
N LEU A 20 -12.40 15.08 -31.19
CA LEU A 20 -11.78 14.21 -30.18
C LEU A 20 -10.64 13.36 -30.76
N LYS A 21 -10.78 12.83 -31.98
CA LYS A 21 -9.70 12.09 -32.66
C LYS A 21 -8.51 12.98 -32.96
N GLN A 22 -8.75 14.17 -33.50
CA GLN A 22 -7.72 15.13 -33.84
C GLN A 22 -7.02 15.65 -32.58
N ALA A 23 -7.79 16.01 -31.54
CA ALA A 23 -7.24 16.40 -30.24
C ALA A 23 -6.38 15.28 -29.64
N GLY A 24 -6.85 14.03 -29.65
CA GLY A 24 -6.09 12.88 -29.18
C GLY A 24 -4.78 12.66 -29.93
N LEU A 25 -4.79 12.80 -31.27
CA LEU A 25 -3.58 12.66 -32.10
C LEU A 25 -2.55 13.76 -31.79
N VAL A 26 -2.99 15.01 -31.66
CA VAL A 26 -2.14 16.15 -31.32
C VAL A 26 -1.56 16.01 -29.91
N SER A 27 -2.36 15.56 -28.94
CA SER A 27 -1.90 15.31 -27.57
C SER A 27 -0.82 14.23 -27.48
N VAL A 28 -0.97 13.11 -28.22
CA VAL A 28 0.06 12.06 -28.28
C VAL A 28 1.33 12.59 -28.96
N GLY A 29 1.18 13.33 -30.06
CA GLY A 29 2.31 13.94 -30.76
C GLY A 29 3.13 14.88 -29.87
N LEU A 30 2.45 15.75 -29.11
CA LEU A 30 3.07 16.66 -28.14
C LEU A 30 3.70 15.92 -26.95
N ALA A 31 3.12 14.80 -26.51
CA ALA A 31 3.68 14.02 -25.40
C ALA A 31 5.05 13.40 -25.74
N VAL A 32 5.31 13.06 -27.03
CA VAL A 32 6.54 12.38 -27.46
C VAL A 32 7.55 13.31 -28.16
N THR A 33 7.16 14.53 -28.53
CA THR A 33 8.09 15.51 -29.12
C THR A 33 8.75 16.36 -28.04
N PRO A 34 10.10 16.49 -28.05
CA PRO A 34 10.80 17.35 -27.10
C PRO A 34 10.66 18.81 -27.52
N VAL A 35 9.53 19.44 -27.16
CA VAL A 35 9.34 20.88 -27.32
C VAL A 35 10.06 21.62 -26.17
N PRO A 36 10.90 22.64 -26.44
CA PRO A 36 11.54 23.42 -25.37
C PRO A 36 10.49 24.01 -24.41
N GLY A 37 10.61 23.72 -23.12
CA GLY A 37 9.65 24.15 -22.08
C GLY A 37 8.46 23.20 -21.88
N TRP A 38 8.32 22.14 -22.68
CA TRP A 38 7.34 21.09 -22.45
C TRP A 38 7.89 20.02 -21.49
N PRO A 39 7.14 19.62 -20.46
CA PRO A 39 7.63 18.76 -19.40
C PRO A 39 7.73 17.27 -19.77
N ALA A 40 7.90 16.92 -21.04
CA ALA A 40 8.07 15.52 -21.46
C ALA A 40 9.23 14.83 -20.71
N ASN A 41 10.27 15.58 -20.35
CA ASN A 41 11.38 15.10 -19.52
C ASN A 41 11.02 14.91 -18.03
N TRP A 42 10.01 15.60 -17.48
CA TRP A 42 9.50 15.31 -16.12
C TRP A 42 8.81 13.95 -16.06
N PHE A 43 8.26 13.47 -17.17
CA PHE A 43 7.68 12.12 -17.27
C PHE A 43 8.73 11.05 -17.59
N LYS A 44 9.91 11.42 -18.11
CA LYS A 44 11.06 10.53 -18.30
C LYS A 44 11.90 10.39 -17.03
N GLN A 45 11.24 10.28 -15.88
CA GLN A 45 11.95 9.97 -14.65
C GLN A 45 12.34 8.50 -14.68
N GLU A 46 13.64 8.22 -14.63
CA GLU A 46 14.14 6.89 -14.33
C GLU A 46 13.67 6.52 -12.92
N VAL A 47 12.65 5.67 -12.84
CA VAL A 47 12.10 5.21 -11.56
C VAL A 47 13.13 4.29 -10.93
N THR A 48 13.98 4.88 -10.09
CA THR A 48 14.96 4.15 -9.29
C THR A 48 14.43 4.05 -7.87
N VAL A 49 14.37 2.82 -7.33
CA VAL A 49 14.05 2.61 -5.92
C VAL A 49 15.19 3.19 -5.09
N VAL A 50 14.93 4.27 -4.36
CA VAL A 50 15.89 4.85 -3.41
C VAL A 50 15.79 4.08 -2.10
N PRO A 51 16.83 3.35 -1.67
CA PRO A 51 16.78 2.63 -0.40
C PRO A 51 16.92 3.61 0.77
N PHE A 52 16.15 3.37 1.84
CA PHE A 52 16.43 3.99 3.14
C PHE A 52 17.75 3.44 3.68
N THR A 53 18.70 4.33 3.99
CA THR A 53 20.07 3.98 4.43
C THR A 53 20.27 4.10 5.93
N ASP A 54 19.30 4.68 6.63
CA ASP A 54 19.27 4.98 8.06
C ASP A 54 18.46 3.96 8.88
N MET A 55 17.97 2.89 8.25
CA MET A 55 17.18 1.87 8.94
C MET A 55 18.09 0.91 9.71
N ALA A 56 17.73 0.66 10.97
CA ALA A 56 18.36 -0.39 11.76
C ALA A 56 18.13 -1.76 11.12
N ASN A 57 19.13 -2.65 11.21
CA ASN A 57 18.96 -4.04 10.79
C ASN A 57 18.06 -4.75 11.82
N TYR A 58 16.80 -5.00 11.47
CA TYR A 58 15.85 -5.71 12.33
C TYR A 58 16.02 -7.23 12.28
N ARG A 59 17.04 -7.77 11.61
CA ARG A 59 17.32 -9.20 11.58
C ARG A 59 18.08 -9.62 12.85
N GLY A 60 17.45 -10.44 13.70
CA GLY A 60 18.07 -10.98 14.92
C GLY A 60 17.05 -11.33 16.01
N ALA A 61 17.54 -11.65 17.21
CA ALA A 61 16.72 -12.06 18.36
C ALA A 61 15.81 -10.94 18.92
N SER A 62 16.04 -9.69 18.54
CA SER A 62 15.25 -8.53 18.96
C SER A 62 14.66 -7.83 17.73
N ARG A 63 13.64 -8.43 17.13
CA ARG A 63 12.87 -7.84 16.02
C ARG A 63 11.82 -6.89 16.59
N MET A 64 12.26 -5.79 17.21
CA MET A 64 11.32 -4.84 17.85
C MET A 64 10.48 -4.04 16.82
N ALA A 65 10.73 -4.21 15.53
CA ALA A 65 9.93 -3.65 14.44
C ALA A 65 9.90 -4.60 13.23
N GLN A 66 8.87 -4.44 12.40
CA GLN A 66 8.70 -5.18 11.16
C GLN A 66 9.50 -4.52 10.02
N ASP A 67 10.32 -5.29 9.31
CA ASP A 67 10.92 -4.82 8.06
C ASP A 67 9.89 -4.92 6.92
N LEU A 68 9.32 -3.78 6.54
CA LEU A 68 8.27 -3.72 5.51
C LEU A 68 8.78 -4.08 4.11
N ARG A 69 10.10 -4.04 3.87
CA ARG A 69 10.71 -4.37 2.57
C ARG A 69 10.70 -5.87 2.30
N GLU A 70 10.66 -6.67 3.37
CA GLU A 70 10.73 -8.13 3.33
C GLU A 70 9.32 -8.78 3.45
N LEU A 71 8.25 -7.98 3.43
CA LEU A 71 6.87 -8.49 3.41
C LEU A 71 6.56 -9.09 2.03
N THR A 72 6.78 -10.40 1.93
CA THR A 72 6.59 -11.17 0.68
C THR A 72 5.24 -11.89 0.61
N SER A 73 4.49 -11.91 1.71
CA SER A 73 3.21 -12.61 1.83
C SER A 73 2.17 -11.75 2.57
N TRP A 74 0.89 -12.06 2.33
CA TRP A 74 -0.21 -11.43 3.06
C TRP A 74 -0.20 -11.79 4.55
N LEU A 75 0.11 -13.05 4.86
CA LEU A 75 0.33 -13.52 6.23
C LEU A 75 1.83 -13.56 6.49
N THR A 76 2.32 -12.71 7.38
CA THR A 76 3.72 -12.69 7.80
C THR A 76 4.12 -14.06 8.37
N PRO A 77 5.17 -14.72 7.85
CA PRO A 77 5.69 -15.95 8.43
C PRO A 77 6.04 -15.77 9.91
N THR A 78 5.91 -16.83 10.71
CA THR A 78 6.13 -16.74 12.17
C THR A 78 7.56 -16.31 12.50
N GLU A 79 8.54 -16.79 11.73
CA GLU A 79 9.94 -16.42 11.82
C GLU A 79 10.22 -14.95 11.48
N ASP A 80 9.29 -14.29 10.77
CA ASP A 80 9.38 -12.91 10.30
C ASP A 80 8.48 -11.93 11.05
N PHE A 81 7.72 -12.44 12.04
CA PHE A 81 6.89 -11.61 12.89
C PHE A 81 7.74 -10.85 13.91
N PHE A 82 7.53 -9.55 14.01
CA PHE A 82 8.19 -8.71 15.01
C PHE A 82 7.86 -9.19 16.44
N SER A 83 8.83 -9.12 17.37
CA SER A 83 8.66 -9.55 18.75
C SER A 83 9.06 -8.42 19.70
N ILE A 84 8.14 -8.10 20.61
CA ILE A 84 8.34 -7.10 21.66
C ILE A 84 8.01 -7.75 23.00
N GLY A 85 9.01 -7.88 23.85
CA GLY A 85 8.87 -8.33 25.23
C GLY A 85 9.45 -7.28 26.17
N HIS A 86 8.69 -6.89 27.20
CA HIS A 86 9.24 -6.07 28.30
C HIS A 86 10.09 -6.88 29.27
N TYR A 87 9.92 -8.21 29.26
CA TYR A 87 10.62 -9.17 30.09
C TYR A 87 11.17 -10.32 29.22
N GLY A 88 11.92 -11.22 29.83
CA GLY A 88 12.39 -12.44 29.15
C GLY A 88 11.22 -13.34 28.73
N THR A 89 11.45 -14.14 27.68
CA THR A 89 10.50 -15.17 27.25
C THR A 89 10.51 -16.33 28.25
N PRO A 90 9.38 -16.67 28.89
CA PRO A 90 9.34 -17.77 29.84
C PRO A 90 9.36 -19.12 29.13
N GLU A 91 10.06 -20.10 29.71
CA GLU A 91 9.88 -21.51 29.37
C GLU A 91 8.65 -22.02 30.11
N VAL A 92 7.66 -22.53 29.37
CA VAL A 92 6.36 -22.96 29.92
C VAL A 92 6.17 -24.45 29.71
N ASP A 93 6.02 -25.21 30.80
CA ASP A 93 5.55 -26.60 30.74
C ASP A 93 4.03 -26.62 30.53
N ALA A 94 3.61 -27.10 29.35
CA ALA A 94 2.22 -27.20 28.96
C ALA A 94 1.37 -28.07 29.91
N SER A 95 1.95 -29.10 30.53
CA SER A 95 1.24 -30.02 31.43
C SER A 95 0.98 -29.38 32.81
N ALA A 96 1.90 -28.52 33.25
CA ALA A 96 1.79 -27.77 34.48
C ALA A 96 1.03 -26.44 34.32
N TYR A 97 0.81 -25.97 33.08
CA TYR A 97 0.14 -24.70 32.81
C TYR A 97 -1.25 -24.60 33.44
N ARG A 98 -1.54 -23.45 34.06
CA ARG A 98 -2.84 -23.11 34.64
C ARG A 98 -3.19 -21.65 34.31
N LEU A 99 -4.35 -21.42 33.70
CA LEU A 99 -4.93 -20.09 33.51
C LEU A 99 -5.98 -19.85 34.59
N GLN A 100 -5.75 -18.83 35.42
CA GLN A 100 -6.71 -18.43 36.45
C GLN A 100 -7.58 -17.27 35.95
N VAL A 101 -8.90 -17.41 36.05
CA VAL A 101 -9.87 -16.35 35.78
C VAL A 101 -10.50 -15.95 37.11
N THR A 102 -10.17 -14.75 37.58
CA THR A 102 -10.56 -14.23 38.90
C THR A 102 -11.01 -12.77 38.78
N GLY A 103 -11.29 -12.08 39.91
CA GLY A 103 -11.76 -10.70 39.94
C GLY A 103 -13.29 -10.60 40.06
N LEU A 104 -13.93 -9.70 39.31
CA LEU A 104 -15.38 -9.48 39.35
C LEU A 104 -16.12 -10.50 38.46
N VAL A 105 -16.02 -11.77 38.83
CA VAL A 105 -16.69 -12.89 38.15
C VAL A 105 -17.57 -13.63 39.15
N GLU A 106 -18.71 -14.16 38.70
CA GLU A 106 -19.62 -14.93 39.56
C GLU A 106 -18.95 -16.20 40.12
N ARG A 107 -18.16 -16.88 39.28
CA ARG A 107 -17.44 -18.12 39.63
C ARG A 107 -16.01 -18.05 39.12
N PRO A 108 -15.02 -17.86 40.01
CA PRO A 108 -13.62 -18.01 39.65
C PRO A 108 -13.33 -19.42 39.15
N ILE A 109 -12.51 -19.54 38.10
CA ILE A 109 -12.14 -20.83 37.51
C ILE A 109 -10.64 -20.89 37.25
N THR A 110 -10.10 -22.10 37.27
CA THR A 110 -8.74 -22.39 36.80
C THR A 110 -8.83 -23.41 35.68
N LEU A 111 -8.17 -23.13 34.55
CA LEU A 111 -8.18 -23.97 33.36
C LEU A 111 -6.78 -24.49 33.05
N THR A 112 -6.70 -25.76 32.70
CA THR A 112 -5.53 -26.36 32.04
C THR A 112 -5.46 -25.90 30.58
N LEU A 113 -4.30 -26.12 29.93
CA LEU A 113 -4.16 -25.81 28.50
C LEU A 113 -5.11 -26.65 27.63
N ASP A 114 -5.37 -27.90 28.00
CA ASP A 114 -6.26 -28.79 27.25
C ASP A 114 -7.72 -28.39 27.38
N GLU A 115 -8.18 -28.01 28.58
CA GLU A 115 -9.52 -27.47 28.80
C GLU A 115 -9.73 -26.16 28.03
N LEU A 116 -8.71 -25.33 27.91
CA LEU A 116 -8.77 -24.11 27.11
C LEU A 116 -8.91 -24.43 25.62
N LYS A 117 -8.12 -25.39 25.10
CA LYS A 117 -8.15 -25.82 23.69
C LYS A 117 -9.46 -26.53 23.31
N ALA A 118 -10.13 -27.17 24.26
CA ALA A 118 -11.40 -27.86 24.04
C ALA A 118 -12.61 -26.92 23.91
N ARG A 119 -12.44 -25.62 24.20
CA ARG A 119 -13.52 -24.63 24.04
C ARG A 119 -13.83 -24.39 22.54
N PRO A 120 -15.07 -23.99 22.21
CA PRO A 120 -15.41 -23.55 20.86
C PRO A 120 -14.48 -22.44 20.39
N LYS A 121 -14.09 -22.51 19.11
CA LYS A 121 -13.23 -21.52 18.43
C LYS A 121 -14.06 -20.54 17.63
#